data_AF-A0A8S3VA33-F1
#
_entry.id   AF-A0A8S3VA33-F1
#
_cell.length_a   1.000
_cell.length_b   1.000
_cell.length_c   1.000
_cell.angle_alpha   90.00
_cell.angle_beta   90.00
_cell.angle_gamma   90.00
#
_symmetry.space_group_name_H-M   'P 1'
#
loop_
_entity.id
_entity.type
_entity.pdbx_description
1 polymer ?
#
loop_
_entity_poly.entity_id
_entity_poly.type
_entity_poly.pdbx_seq_one_letter_code
_entity_poly.pdbx_strand_id
1 'polypeptide(L)'
;MKTSKVTKIKKERNGYLKKTWALIMERKALKSKTNKATGEQRNERYINNSKEKEVKTNAKADKKAYIDKIAEEAKNASKVGDMRKLYNITKQLSGRVNTNSTNIKDKDGQAICKFEKQLERWKEHFEEVLNRPEPEISVDRTEEAPAPIEIAMGPITDD
;
A
#
# COMPACT_ATOMS: atom_id res chain seq x y z
N MET A 1 18.88 -33.65 -15.78
CA MET A 1 18.75 -32.41 -14.99
C MET A 1 18.11 -31.34 -15.87
N LYS A 2 16.87 -30.91 -15.60
CA LYS A 2 16.19 -29.86 -16.38
C LYS A 2 16.39 -28.53 -15.66
N THR A 3 17.13 -27.60 -16.26
CA THR A 3 17.34 -26.26 -15.72
C THR A 3 16.16 -25.36 -16.12
N SER A 4 15.28 -25.06 -15.16
CA SER A 4 14.18 -24.12 -15.34
C SER A 4 14.72 -22.70 -15.52
N LYS A 5 14.57 -22.13 -16.72
CA LYS A 5 14.87 -20.72 -16.99
C LYS A 5 13.82 -19.87 -16.29
N VAL A 6 14.23 -19.13 -15.26
CA VAL A 6 13.43 -18.05 -14.67
C VAL A 6 13.24 -16.97 -15.73
N THR A 7 12.08 -16.94 -16.38
CA THR A 7 11.71 -15.88 -17.31
C THR A 7 11.38 -14.62 -16.52
N LYS A 8 12.28 -13.62 -16.58
CA LYS A 8 11.98 -12.26 -16.09
C LYS A 8 10.74 -11.74 -16.81
N ILE A 9 9.62 -11.67 -16.08
CA ILE A 9 8.40 -11.01 -16.54
C ILE A 9 8.77 -9.57 -16.88
N LYS A 10 8.74 -9.25 -18.17
CA LYS A 10 9.08 -7.94 -18.71
C LYS A 10 7.87 -7.04 -18.43
N LYS A 11 7.85 -6.43 -17.24
CA LYS A 11 6.80 -5.51 -16.78
C LYS A 11 6.44 -4.58 -17.94
N GLU A 12 5.18 -4.61 -18.38
CA GLU A 12 4.73 -3.84 -19.53
C GLU A 12 5.14 -2.38 -19.33
N ARG A 13 5.87 -1.85 -20.32
CA ARG A 13 6.42 -0.50 -20.25
C ARG A 13 5.28 0.45 -20.52
N ASN A 14 4.62 0.85 -19.44
CA ASN A 14 3.44 1.69 -19.47
C ASN A 14 3.64 2.92 -20.39
N GLY A 15 2.66 3.17 -21.26
CA GLY A 15 2.71 4.23 -22.27
C GLY A 15 2.84 5.65 -21.72
N TYR A 16 2.61 5.88 -20.42
CA TYR A 16 2.79 7.19 -19.80
C TYR A 16 4.25 7.63 -19.66
N LEU A 17 5.22 6.71 -19.80
CA LEU A 17 6.65 7.01 -19.67
C LEU A 17 7.38 7.17 -21.01
N LYS A 18 6.66 7.25 -22.14
CA LYS A 18 7.24 7.25 -23.50
C LYS A 18 8.36 8.28 -23.67
N LYS A 19 8.15 9.51 -23.18
CA LYS A 19 9.13 10.60 -23.28
C LYS A 19 10.39 10.35 -22.45
N THR A 20 10.24 9.98 -21.17
CA THR A 20 11.39 9.61 -20.31
C THR A 20 12.14 8.42 -20.89
N TRP A 21 11.42 7.45 -21.47
CA TRP A 21 12.04 6.27 -22.07
C TRP A 21 12.90 6.61 -23.29
N ALA A 22 12.43 7.50 -24.17
CA ALA A 22 13.23 8.00 -25.29
C ALA A 22 14.53 8.66 -24.81
N LEU A 23 14.45 9.55 -23.81
CA LEU A 23 15.60 10.22 -23.20
C LEU A 23 16.60 9.23 -22.57
N ILE A 24 16.10 8.17 -21.91
CA ILE A 24 16.94 7.10 -21.37
C ILE A 24 17.70 6.36 -22.47
N MET A 25 17.03 6.09 -23.60
CA MET A 25 17.65 5.41 -24.74
C MET A 25 18.73 6.27 -25.39
N GLU A 26 18.46 7.57 -25.60
CA GLU A 26 19.46 8.55 -26.08
C GLU A 26 20.68 8.61 -25.16
N ARG A 27 20.46 8.74 -23.85
CA ARG A 27 21.53 8.74 -22.85
C ARG A 27 22.33 7.44 -22.91
N LYS A 28 21.68 6.29 -23.07
CA LYS A 28 22.35 4.99 -23.15
C LYS A 28 23.29 4.93 -24.36
N ALA A 29 22.87 5.45 -25.51
CA ALA A 29 23.70 5.54 -26.70
C ALA A 29 24.91 6.48 -26.49
N LEU A 30 24.68 7.67 -25.92
CA LEU A 30 25.75 8.62 -25.59
C LEU A 30 26.76 8.02 -24.59
N LYS A 31 26.27 7.42 -23.52
CA LYS A 31 27.11 6.77 -22.49
C LYS A 31 27.91 5.61 -23.08
N SER A 32 27.37 4.86 -24.03
CA SER A 32 28.12 3.82 -24.73
C SER A 32 29.25 4.37 -25.60
N LYS A 33 29.10 5.56 -26.19
CA LYS A 33 30.15 6.21 -26.99
C LYS A 33 31.27 6.70 -26.08
N THR A 34 30.93 7.40 -25.00
CA THR A 34 31.89 7.90 -24.01
C THR A 34 32.66 6.78 -23.32
N ASN A 35 32.02 5.63 -23.01
CA ASN A 35 32.71 4.49 -22.39
C ASN A 35 33.69 3.76 -23.34
N LYS A 36 33.51 3.88 -24.66
CA LYS A 36 34.35 3.19 -25.66
C LYS A 36 35.60 3.99 -26.03
N ALA A 37 35.64 5.27 -25.71
CA ALA A 37 36.70 6.14 -26.15
C ALA A 37 37.76 6.34 -25.05
N THR A 38 39.03 6.22 -25.45
CA THR A 38 40.20 6.29 -24.56
C THR A 38 40.85 7.67 -24.76
N GLY A 39 40.48 8.66 -23.94
CA GLY A 39 41.05 10.01 -24.06
C GLY A 39 40.32 11.09 -23.24
N GLU A 40 40.76 12.34 -23.40
CA GLU A 40 40.27 13.51 -22.66
C GLU A 40 39.02 14.12 -23.33
N GLN A 41 37.85 13.54 -23.07
CA GLN A 41 36.58 13.95 -23.69
C GLN A 41 35.70 14.76 -22.75
N ARG A 42 36.22 15.92 -22.32
CA ARG A 42 35.52 16.83 -21.41
C ARG A 42 34.14 17.24 -21.96
N ASN A 43 34.03 17.46 -23.27
CA ASN A 43 32.78 17.83 -23.93
C ASN A 43 31.75 16.68 -23.92
N GLU A 44 32.16 15.45 -24.23
CA GLU A 44 31.23 14.29 -24.24
C GLU A 44 30.72 13.97 -22.84
N ARG A 45 31.60 14.07 -21.82
CA ARG A 45 31.21 13.94 -20.41
C ARG A 45 30.21 15.03 -20.02
N TYR A 46 30.41 16.27 -20.47
CA TYR A 46 29.48 17.38 -20.24
C TYR A 46 28.10 17.11 -20.88
N ILE A 47 28.08 16.71 -22.16
CA ILE A 47 26.84 16.37 -22.89
C ILE A 47 26.10 15.22 -22.19
N ASN A 48 26.81 14.17 -21.79
CA ASN A 48 26.23 13.03 -21.08
C ASN A 48 25.66 13.43 -19.70
N ASN A 49 26.32 14.34 -18.97
CA ASN A 49 25.84 14.87 -17.70
C ASN A 49 24.61 15.78 -17.87
N SER A 50 24.57 16.57 -18.94
CA SER A 50 23.37 17.36 -19.28
C SER A 50 22.17 16.45 -19.54
N LYS A 51 22.37 15.40 -20.35
CA LYS A 51 21.33 14.40 -20.63
C LYS A 51 20.91 13.61 -19.40
N GLU A 52 21.80 13.35 -18.43
CA GLU A 52 21.42 12.77 -17.13
C GLU A 52 20.44 13.66 -16.36
N LYS A 53 20.72 14.97 -16.33
CA LYS A 53 19.85 15.93 -15.65
C LYS A 53 18.48 15.96 -16.31
N GLU A 54 18.43 15.98 -17.64
CA GLU A 54 17.18 15.94 -18.42
C GLU A 54 16.35 14.69 -18.10
N VAL A 55 16.98 13.50 -18.12
CA VAL A 55 16.33 12.23 -17.74
C VAL A 55 15.78 12.29 -16.31
N LYS A 56 16.57 12.78 -15.34
CA LYS A 56 16.14 12.87 -13.95
C LYS A 56 14.97 13.83 -13.76
N THR A 57 15.01 14.98 -14.43
CA THR A 57 13.91 15.97 -14.39
C THR A 57 12.63 15.38 -14.98
N ASN A 58 12.71 14.73 -16.14
CA ASN A 58 11.53 14.16 -16.78
C ASN A 58 10.99 12.95 -15.99
N ALA A 59 11.85 12.11 -15.43
CA ALA A 59 11.43 10.99 -14.57
C ALA A 59 10.70 11.47 -13.30
N LYS A 60 11.14 12.59 -12.71
CA LYS A 60 10.44 13.23 -11.58
C LYS A 60 9.08 13.79 -12.02
N ALA A 61 9.02 14.45 -13.18
CA ALA A 61 7.78 14.99 -13.73
C ALA A 61 6.76 13.88 -14.03
N ASP A 62 7.19 12.79 -14.68
CA ASP A 62 6.33 11.63 -14.97
C ASP A 62 5.83 10.97 -13.68
N LYS A 63 6.70 10.83 -12.66
CA LYS A 63 6.30 10.31 -11.34
C LYS A 63 5.24 11.22 -10.69
N LYS A 64 5.44 12.54 -10.75
CA LYS A 64 4.49 13.52 -10.21
C LYS A 64 3.15 13.42 -10.93
N ALA A 65 3.14 13.42 -12.26
CA ALA A 65 1.92 13.29 -13.05
C ALA A 65 1.15 11.99 -12.76
N TYR A 66 1.87 10.87 -12.56
CA TYR A 66 1.25 9.61 -12.15
C TYR A 66 0.59 9.70 -10.78
N ILE A 67 1.27 10.31 -9.80
CA ILE A 67 0.72 10.51 -8.44
C ILE A 67 -0.48 11.47 -8.49
N ASP A 68 -0.40 12.57 -9.23
CA ASP A 68 -1.47 13.55 -9.38
C ASP A 68 -2.73 12.90 -9.98
N LYS A 69 -2.56 12.03 -11.00
CA LYS A 69 -3.67 11.26 -11.56
C LYS A 69 -4.35 10.38 -10.53
N ILE A 70 -3.58 9.67 -9.71
CA ILE A 70 -4.12 8.80 -8.65
C ILE A 70 -4.84 9.64 -7.57
N ALA A 71 -4.28 10.80 -7.22
CA ALA A 71 -4.90 11.71 -6.27
C ALA A 71 -6.25 12.24 -6.77
N GLU A 72 -6.36 12.59 -8.06
CA GLU A 72 -7.63 12.96 -8.69
C GLU A 72 -8.63 11.80 -8.70
N GLU A 73 -8.19 10.56 -8.93
CA GLU A 73 -9.06 9.38 -8.80
C GLU A 73 -9.58 9.19 -7.36
N ALA A 74 -8.75 9.43 -6.34
CA ALA A 74 -9.17 9.41 -4.95
C ALA A 74 -10.21 10.50 -4.63
N LYS A 75 -9.97 11.73 -5.10
CA LYS A 75 -10.91 12.85 -4.95
C LYS A 75 -12.26 12.54 -5.59
N ASN A 76 -12.27 11.95 -6.78
CA ASN A 76 -13.51 11.55 -7.44
C ASN A 76 -14.21 10.40 -6.70
N ALA A 77 -13.48 9.40 -6.19
CA ALA A 77 -14.06 8.34 -5.36
C ALA A 77 -14.71 8.89 -4.08
N SER A 78 -14.06 9.86 -3.43
CA SER A 78 -14.61 10.56 -2.26
C SER A 78 -15.91 11.30 -2.58
N LYS A 79 -15.96 12.02 -3.71
CA LYS A 79 -17.18 12.73 -4.17
C LYS A 79 -18.36 11.80 -4.43
N VAL A 80 -18.10 10.60 -4.97
CA VAL A 80 -19.14 9.59 -5.24
C VAL A 80 -19.56 8.84 -3.98
N GLY A 81 -18.77 8.89 -2.90
CA GLY A 81 -18.99 8.10 -1.69
C GLY A 81 -18.48 6.66 -1.78
N ASP A 82 -17.66 6.33 -2.79
CA ASP A 82 -17.06 4.99 -2.93
C ASP A 82 -15.87 4.83 -1.96
N MET A 83 -16.21 4.48 -0.72
CA MET A 83 -15.23 4.30 0.36
C MET A 83 -14.24 3.17 0.08
N ARG A 84 -14.67 2.11 -0.62
CA ARG A 84 -13.79 0.99 -0.97
C ARG A 84 -12.70 1.43 -1.92
N LYS A 85 -13.06 2.18 -2.98
CA LYS A 85 -12.09 2.71 -3.94
C LYS A 85 -11.18 3.76 -3.31
N LEU A 86 -11.72 4.65 -2.49
CA LEU A 86 -10.94 5.64 -1.73
C LEU A 86 -9.89 4.98 -0.82
N TYR A 87 -10.27 3.94 -0.08
CA TYR A 87 -9.36 3.17 0.78
C TYR A 87 -8.22 2.53 -0.04
N ASN A 88 -8.56 1.86 -1.15
CA ASN A 88 -7.57 1.21 -2.01
C ASN A 88 -6.56 2.21 -2.61
N ILE A 89 -7.05 3.35 -3.08
CA ILE A 89 -6.20 4.41 -3.65
C ILE A 89 -5.29 5.02 -2.57
N THR A 90 -5.83 5.33 -1.39
CA THR A 90 -5.06 5.85 -0.26
C THR A 90 -3.99 4.84 0.18
N LYS A 91 -4.33 3.54 0.21
CA LYS A 91 -3.37 2.46 0.48
C LYS A 91 -2.25 2.43 -0.57
N GLN A 92 -2.59 2.56 -1.86
CA GLN A 92 -1.60 2.63 -2.94
C GLN A 92 -0.67 3.86 -2.80
N LEU A 93 -1.20 5.03 -2.47
CA LEU A 93 -0.41 6.26 -2.27
C LEU A 93 0.47 6.20 -1.02
N SER A 94 0.00 5.55 0.05
CA SER A 94 0.73 5.45 1.32
C SER A 94 2.05 4.66 1.22
N GLY A 95 2.24 3.87 0.16
CA GLY A 95 3.43 3.03 -0.01
C GLY A 95 3.63 1.97 1.07
N ARG A 96 2.71 1.86 2.05
CA ARG A 96 2.73 0.81 3.06
C ARG A 96 2.34 -0.50 2.38
N VAL A 97 3.36 -1.30 2.09
CA VAL A 97 3.17 -2.73 1.83
C VAL A 97 2.72 -3.32 3.16
N ASN A 98 1.40 -3.41 3.35
CA ASN A 98 0.86 -4.10 4.51
C ASN A 98 1.16 -5.58 4.29
N THR A 99 2.31 -6.05 4.77
CA THR A 99 2.74 -7.46 4.75
C THR A 99 1.93 -8.32 5.72
N ASN A 100 0.95 -7.71 6.38
CA ASN A 100 -0.09 -8.44 7.06
C ASN A 100 -0.99 -9.05 5.98
N SER A 101 -0.54 -10.12 5.33
CA SER A 101 -1.47 -11.17 4.98
C SER A 101 -2.01 -11.62 6.34
N THR A 102 -3.20 -11.11 6.69
CA THR A 102 -3.93 -11.55 7.86
C THR A 102 -4.30 -12.99 7.60
N ASN A 103 -3.34 -13.88 7.84
CA ASN A 103 -3.54 -15.30 7.74
C ASN A 103 -4.57 -15.62 8.82
N ILE A 104 -5.78 -15.96 8.39
CA ILE A 104 -6.83 -16.42 9.28
C ILE A 104 -6.29 -17.68 9.95
N LYS A 105 -6.32 -17.71 11.28
CA LYS A 105 -5.84 -18.85 12.06
C LYS A 105 -7.00 -19.80 12.39
N ASP A 106 -6.69 -21.07 12.35
CA ASP A 106 -7.56 -22.12 12.87
C ASP A 106 -7.64 -22.05 14.41
N LYS A 107 -8.53 -22.83 15.03
CA LYS A 107 -8.67 -22.95 16.48
C LYS A 107 -7.37 -23.38 17.16
N ASP A 108 -6.57 -24.21 16.49
CA ASP A 108 -5.24 -24.63 16.93
C ASP A 108 -4.14 -23.58 16.69
N GLY A 109 -4.51 -22.37 16.23
CA GLY A 109 -3.59 -21.26 16.00
C GLY A 109 -2.76 -21.35 14.72
N GLN A 110 -2.98 -22.36 13.88
CA GLN A 110 -2.29 -22.55 12.60
C GLN A 110 -2.87 -21.67 11.50
N ALA A 111 -2.01 -21.15 10.61
CA ALA A 111 -2.43 -20.32 9.49
C ALA A 111 -3.16 -21.12 8.40
N ILE A 112 -4.35 -20.67 8.01
CA ILE A 112 -5.15 -21.26 6.95
C ILE A 112 -4.80 -20.63 5.60
N CYS A 113 -4.23 -21.41 4.69
CA CYS A 113 -3.81 -20.94 3.36
C CYS A 113 -4.87 -21.13 2.25
N LYS A 114 -5.87 -22.01 2.44
CA LYS A 114 -6.92 -22.31 1.44
C LYS A 114 -8.16 -21.44 1.67
N PHE A 115 -8.73 -20.88 0.60
CA PHE A 115 -9.91 -19.99 0.68
C PHE A 115 -11.16 -20.69 1.24
N GLU A 116 -11.43 -21.93 0.82
CA GLU A 116 -12.58 -22.71 1.32
C GLU A 116 -12.52 -22.90 2.84
N LYS A 117 -11.35 -23.30 3.36
CA LYS A 117 -11.11 -23.44 4.80
C LYS A 117 -11.19 -22.12 5.56
N GLN A 118 -10.84 -21.00 4.90
CA GLN A 118 -11.04 -19.68 5.51
C GLN A 118 -12.52 -19.39 5.68
N LEU A 119 -13.36 -19.66 4.67
CA LEU A 119 -14.81 -19.50 4.79
C LEU A 119 -15.42 -20.38 5.88
N GLU A 120 -15.01 -21.65 5.96
CA GLU A 120 -15.43 -22.57 7.03
C GLU A 120 -15.07 -22.02 8.41
N ARG A 121 -13.82 -21.56 8.59
CA ARG A 121 -13.37 -20.96 9.85
C ARG A 121 -14.16 -19.69 10.22
N TRP A 122 -14.52 -18.87 9.24
CA TRP A 122 -15.39 -17.70 9.45
C TRP A 122 -16.79 -18.14 9.89
N LYS A 123 -17.38 -19.13 9.21
CA LYS A 123 -18.69 -19.67 9.57
C LYS A 123 -18.71 -20.20 11.02
N GLU A 124 -17.73 -21.02 11.39
CA GLU A 124 -17.60 -21.55 12.77
C GLU A 124 -17.51 -20.42 13.81
N HIS A 125 -16.69 -19.38 13.53
CA HIS A 125 -16.52 -18.27 14.47
C HIS A 125 -17.83 -17.51 14.70
N PHE A 126 -18.57 -17.23 13.63
CA PHE A 126 -19.84 -16.50 13.74
C PHE A 126 -20.94 -17.35 14.37
N GLU A 127 -20.96 -18.67 14.12
CA GLU A 127 -21.91 -19.57 14.78
C GLU A 127 -21.69 -19.60 16.30
N GLU A 128 -20.44 -19.67 16.78
CA GLU A 128 -20.14 -19.66 18.21
C GLU A 128 -20.49 -18.32 18.88
N VAL A 129 -20.18 -17.20 18.21
CA VAL A 129 -20.34 -15.86 18.79
C VAL A 129 -21.80 -15.40 18.76
N LEU A 130 -22.52 -15.64 17.65
CA LEU A 130 -23.86 -15.11 17.44
C LEU A 130 -24.98 -16.04 17.91
N ASN A 131 -24.74 -17.36 17.99
CA ASN A 131 -25.76 -18.34 18.40
C ASN A 131 -25.55 -18.87 19.82
N ARG A 132 -25.02 -18.04 20.72
CA ARG A 132 -24.86 -18.42 22.13
C ARG A 132 -26.24 -18.68 22.76
N PRO A 133 -26.44 -19.78 23.52
CA PRO A 133 -27.69 -20.00 24.24
C PRO A 133 -28.00 -18.83 25.17
N GLU A 134 -29.28 -18.63 25.46
CA GLU A 134 -29.71 -17.63 26.43
C GLU A 134 -28.92 -17.81 27.73
N PRO A 135 -28.37 -16.73 28.30
CA PRO A 135 -27.60 -16.83 29.52
C PRO A 135 -28.48 -17.45 30.62
N GLU A 136 -27.97 -18.48 31.30
CA GLU A 136 -28.66 -19.14 32.43
C GLU A 136 -28.99 -18.18 33.57
N ILE A 137 -28.27 -17.07 33.64
CA ILE A 137 -28.51 -15.98 34.57
C ILE A 137 -29.38 -14.95 33.84
N SER A 138 -30.68 -14.95 34.12
CA SER A 138 -31.49 -13.77 33.90
C SER A 138 -30.92 -12.67 34.79
N VAL A 139 -30.19 -11.73 34.21
CA VAL A 139 -29.78 -10.52 34.91
C VAL A 139 -31.05 -9.74 35.17
N ASP A 140 -31.67 -9.96 36.32
CA ASP A 140 -32.80 -9.16 36.76
C ASP A 140 -32.24 -7.75 36.94
N ARG A 141 -32.66 -6.82 36.07
CA ARG A 141 -32.16 -5.44 36.03
C ARG A 141 -32.70 -4.60 37.20
N THR A 142 -33.07 -5.28 38.28
CA THR A 142 -33.71 -4.77 39.50
C THR A 142 -32.71 -4.68 40.65
N GLU A 143 -31.43 -4.97 40.42
CA GLU A 143 -30.39 -4.43 41.29
C GLU A 143 -30.32 -2.92 41.07
N GLU A 144 -30.98 -2.22 42.00
CA GLU A 144 -30.95 -0.78 42.21
C GLU A 144 -29.56 -0.22 41.90
N ALA A 145 -29.52 0.82 41.06
CA ALA A 145 -28.27 1.43 40.61
C ALA A 145 -27.33 1.63 41.81
N PRO A 146 -26.07 1.16 41.76
CA PRO A 146 -25.16 1.35 42.87
C PRO A 146 -25.11 2.84 43.19
N ALA A 147 -25.27 3.16 44.49
CA ALA A 147 -25.34 4.53 44.97
C ALA A 147 -24.25 5.39 44.30
N PRO A 148 -24.57 6.64 43.91
CA PRO A 148 -23.63 7.51 43.22
C PRO A 148 -22.33 7.56 44.02
N ILE A 149 -21.25 7.12 43.37
CA ILE A 149 -19.92 7.11 43.95
C ILE A 149 -19.54 8.58 44.15
N GLU A 150 -19.44 9.03 45.39
CA GLU A 150 -18.91 10.34 45.74
C GLU A 150 -17.42 10.36 45.38
N ILE A 151 -17.12 10.75 44.14
CA ILE A 151 -15.77 11.05 43.72
C ILE A 151 -15.44 12.42 44.32
N ALA A 152 -14.62 12.43 45.38
CA ALA A 152 -14.09 13.65 45.96
C ALA A 152 -13.21 14.38 44.93
N MET A 153 -13.83 15.24 44.14
CA MET A 153 -13.16 16.20 43.30
C MET A 153 -12.54 17.24 44.25
N GLY A 154 -11.26 17.04 44.59
CA GLY A 154 -10.47 18.03 45.34
C GLY A 154 -10.53 19.41 44.66
N PRO A 155 -10.19 20.50 45.38
CA PRO A 155 -10.38 21.85 44.88
C PRO A 155 -9.70 22.03 43.53
N ILE A 156 -10.49 22.41 42.52
CA ILE A 156 -9.98 22.87 41.23
C ILE A 156 -9.29 24.20 41.54
N THR A 157 -7.96 24.18 41.62
CA THR A 157 -7.15 25.38 41.66
C THR A 157 -7.10 25.94 40.24
N ASP A 158 -7.85 27.03 40.02
CA ASP A 158 -7.69 27.88 38.84
C ASP A 158 -6.41 28.72 39.04
N ASP A 159 -5.35 28.40 38.28
CA ASP A 159 -4.15 29.23 38.10
C ASP A 159 -4.30 30.12 36.85
#